data_AF-A0A0C3LK78-F1
#
_entry.id   AF-A0A0C3LK78-F1
#
_cell.length_a   1.000
_cell.length_b   1.000
_cell.length_c   1.000
_cell.angle_alpha   90.00
_cell.angle_beta   90.00
_cell.angle_gamma   90.00
#
_symmetry.space_group_name_H-M   'P 1'
#
loop_
_entity.id
_entity.type
_entity.pdbx_description
1 polymer ?
#
loop_
_entity_poly.entity_id
_entity_poly.type
_entity_poly.pdbx_seq_one_letter_code
_entity_poly.pdbx_strand_id
1 'polypeptide(L)'
;MSAARALKRLASDWPKDPIRPHLQFGELLEYIAESTPGDKISARTIGAVKALEGNELMKKYSIPPNMRAPASFPQHYDRLILSHKNALLGKKRSFLQVLFGIYK
;
A
#
# COMPACT_ATOMS: atom_id res chain seq x y z
N MET A 1 4.36 -27.45 -4.29
CA MET A 1 3.38 -26.54 -4.93
C MET A 1 4.11 -25.77 -6.03
N SER A 2 3.52 -25.64 -7.23
CA SER A 2 4.13 -24.85 -8.32
C SER A 2 4.28 -23.38 -7.92
N ALA A 3 5.43 -22.76 -8.23
CA ALA A 3 5.76 -21.37 -7.91
C ALA A 3 4.73 -20.37 -8.48
N ALA A 4 4.28 -20.60 -9.71
CA ALA A 4 3.25 -19.78 -10.36
C ALA A 4 1.91 -19.82 -9.59
N ARG A 5 1.52 -21.00 -9.09
CA ARG A 5 0.27 -21.16 -8.32
C ARG A 5 0.33 -20.43 -6.98
N ALA A 6 1.49 -20.45 -6.32
CA ALA A 6 1.70 -19.70 -5.08
C ALA A 6 1.63 -18.18 -5.32
N LEU A 7 2.24 -17.69 -6.41
CA LEU A 7 2.19 -16.28 -6.78
C LEU A 7 0.77 -15.83 -7.13
N LYS A 8 0.00 -16.64 -7.87
CA LYS A 8 -1.40 -16.34 -8.20
C LYS A 8 -2.30 -16.26 -6.97
N ARG A 9 -2.03 -17.07 -5.93
CA ARG A 9 -2.72 -16.94 -4.64
C ARG A 9 -2.37 -15.64 -3.91
N LEU A 10 -1.08 -15.28 -3.86
CA LEU A 10 -0.65 -14.00 -3.27
C LEU A 10 -1.23 -12.80 -4.03
N ALA A 11 -1.37 -12.92 -5.35
CA ALA A 11 -1.99 -11.90 -6.19
C ALA A 11 -3.48 -11.69 -5.84
N SER A 12 -4.24 -12.76 -5.63
CA SER A 12 -5.66 -12.67 -5.27
C SER A 12 -5.91 -12.11 -3.88
N ASP A 13 -5.00 -12.40 -2.94
CA ASP A 13 -5.08 -11.91 -1.56
C ASP A 13 -4.59 -10.45 -1.43
N TRP A 14 -3.96 -9.89 -2.49
CA TRP A 14 -3.38 -8.56 -2.46
C TRP A 14 -4.46 -7.45 -2.36
N PRO A 15 -4.28 -6.44 -1.48
CA PRO A 15 -5.23 -5.35 -1.35
C PRO A 15 -5.31 -4.50 -2.63
N LYS A 16 -6.52 -4.04 -2.96
CA LYS A 16 -6.74 -3.11 -4.08
C LYS A 16 -6.25 -1.70 -3.70
N ASP A 17 -5.56 -1.04 -4.62
CA ASP A 17 -5.14 0.36 -4.51
C ASP A 17 -6.29 1.28 -4.96
N PRO A 18 -6.97 2.01 -4.05
CA PRO A 18 -8.07 2.88 -4.40
C PRO A 18 -7.61 4.21 -5.04
N ILE A 19 -6.32 4.56 -4.91
CA ILE A 19 -5.75 5.81 -5.44
C ILE A 19 -5.42 5.66 -6.92
N ARG A 20 -4.91 4.48 -7.30
CA ARG A 20 -4.55 4.16 -8.68
C ARG A 20 -5.35 2.95 -9.14
N PRO A 21 -6.65 3.12 -9.43
CA PRO A 21 -7.51 2.01 -9.83
C PRO A 21 -7.00 1.29 -11.08
N HIS A 22 -6.28 2.00 -11.96
CA HIS A 22 -5.68 1.48 -13.19
C HIS A 22 -4.30 0.82 -13.00
N LEU A 23 -3.73 0.82 -11.80
CA LEU A 23 -2.39 0.28 -11.51
C LEU A 23 -2.45 -0.60 -10.26
N GLN A 24 -2.95 -1.83 -10.43
CA GLN A 24 -3.06 -2.79 -9.34
C GLN A 24 -1.85 -3.73 -9.31
N PHE A 25 -1.18 -3.82 -8.16
CA PHE A 25 -0.03 -4.72 -8.02
C PHE A 25 -0.44 -6.20 -8.09
N GLY A 26 -1.63 -6.56 -7.60
CA GLY A 26 -2.16 -7.92 -7.73
C GLY A 26 -2.28 -8.36 -9.20
N GLU A 27 -2.75 -7.48 -10.09
CA GLU A 27 -2.85 -7.78 -11.54
C GLU A 27 -1.47 -8.02 -12.17
N LEU A 28 -0.45 -7.25 -11.76
CA LEU A 28 0.92 -7.48 -12.18
C LEU A 28 1.43 -8.87 -11.73
N LEU A 29 1.17 -9.24 -10.47
CA LEU A 29 1.57 -10.54 -9.93
C LEU A 29 0.86 -11.70 -10.66
N GLU A 30 -0.41 -11.54 -10.98
CA GLU A 30 -1.17 -12.51 -11.78
C GLU A 30 -0.62 -12.63 -13.20
N TYR A 31 -0.36 -11.51 -13.86
CA TYR A 31 0.27 -11.49 -15.18
C TYR A 31 1.64 -12.19 -15.18
N ILE A 32 2.48 -11.96 -14.16
CA ILE A 32 3.77 -12.64 -14.02
C ILE A 32 3.57 -14.16 -13.84
N ALA A 33 2.59 -14.57 -13.05
CA ALA A 33 2.29 -15.98 -12.82
C ALA A 33 1.83 -16.72 -14.09
N GLU A 34 1.17 -16.01 -15.01
CA GLU A 34 0.66 -16.57 -16.27
C GLU A 34 1.68 -16.52 -17.42
N SER A 35 2.41 -15.41 -17.53
CA SER A 35 3.38 -15.18 -18.61
C SER A 35 4.71 -15.90 -18.40
N THR A 36 5.10 -16.16 -17.14
CA THR A 36 6.41 -16.73 -16.81
C THR A 36 6.27 -18.22 -16.47
N PRO A 37 7.02 -19.12 -17.14
CA PRO A 37 7.09 -20.52 -16.76
C PRO A 37 7.47 -20.68 -15.29
N GLY A 38 6.77 -21.55 -14.56
CA GLY A 38 6.92 -21.70 -13.11
C GLY A 38 8.36 -21.96 -12.64
N ASP A 39 9.16 -22.65 -13.45
CA ASP A 39 10.56 -22.97 -13.13
C ASP A 39 11.48 -21.74 -13.15
N LYS A 40 11.07 -20.66 -13.82
CA LYS A 40 11.79 -19.38 -13.85
C LYS A 40 11.41 -18.45 -12.69
N ILE A 41 10.32 -18.75 -11.98
CA ILE A 41 9.89 -17.95 -10.83
C ILE A 41 10.71 -18.37 -9.61
N SER A 42 11.64 -17.50 -9.21
CA SER A 42 12.49 -17.76 -8.06
C SER A 42 11.69 -17.88 -6.76
N ALA A 43 12.05 -18.87 -5.93
CA ALA A 43 11.52 -18.99 -4.57
C ALA A 43 11.75 -17.72 -3.72
N ARG A 44 12.82 -16.97 -4.00
CA ARG A 44 13.12 -15.69 -3.37
C ARG A 44 12.05 -14.65 -3.66
N THR A 45 11.50 -14.63 -4.87
CA THR A 45 10.44 -13.70 -5.28
C THR A 45 9.17 -13.97 -4.48
N ILE A 46 8.76 -15.24 -4.35
CA ILE A 46 7.59 -15.63 -3.54
C ILE A 46 7.79 -15.22 -2.08
N GLY A 47 8.98 -15.48 -1.52
CA GLY A 47 9.32 -15.06 -0.16
C GLY A 47 9.25 -13.55 0.02
N ALA A 48 9.75 -12.77 -0.95
CA ALA A 48 9.70 -11.31 -0.90
C ALA A 48 8.26 -10.77 -0.97
N VAL A 49 7.43 -11.30 -1.88
CA VAL A 49 6.02 -10.89 -2.00
C VAL A 49 5.26 -11.20 -0.71
N LYS A 50 5.47 -12.38 -0.11
CA LYS A 50 4.88 -12.74 1.18
C LYS A 50 5.35 -11.83 2.32
N ALA A 51 6.64 -11.48 2.34
CA ALA A 51 7.19 -10.56 3.35
C ALA A 51 6.61 -9.14 3.22
N LEU A 52 6.36 -8.68 1.98
CA LEU A 52 5.69 -7.42 1.70
C LEU A 52 4.23 -7.43 2.16
N GLU A 53 3.48 -8.48 1.83
CA GLU A 53 2.08 -8.68 2.29
C GLU A 53 1.99 -8.64 3.82
N GLY A 54 2.90 -9.34 4.51
CA GLY A 54 2.98 -9.39 5.96
C GLY A 54 3.49 -8.11 6.63
N ASN A 55 3.87 -7.09 5.85
CA ASN A 55 4.55 -5.87 6.30
C ASN A 55 5.76 -6.16 7.21
N GLU A 56 6.50 -7.25 6.94
CA GLU A 56 7.56 -7.74 7.82
C GLU A 56 8.69 -6.71 7.98
N LEU A 57 9.03 -5.99 6.91
CA LEU A 57 10.05 -4.94 6.94
C LEU A 57 9.64 -3.76 7.82
N MET A 58 8.36 -3.38 7.79
CA MET A 58 7.84 -2.31 8.65
C MET A 58 7.89 -2.70 10.13
N LYS A 59 7.66 -3.99 10.43
CA LYS A 59 7.77 -4.53 11.79
C LYS A 59 9.22 -4.60 12.26
N LYS A 60 10.12 -5.05 11.38
CA LYS A 60 11.56 -5.19 11.68
C LYS A 60 12.25 -3.84 11.86
N TYR A 61 11.91 -2.86 11.02
CA TYR A 61 12.47 -1.52 11.05
C TYR A 61 11.38 -0.52 11.44
N SER A 62 11.07 -0.48 12.74
CA SER A 62 10.06 0.44 13.26
C SER A 62 10.46 1.89 12.98
N ILE A 63 9.58 2.62 12.31
CA ILE A 63 9.81 4.03 11.96
C ILE A 63 9.71 4.89 13.23
N PRO A 64 10.72 5.71 13.56
CA PRO A 64 10.68 6.52 14.77
C PRO A 64 9.60 7.62 14.65
N PRO A 65 9.02 8.07 15.78
CA PRO A 65 7.86 8.97 15.78
C PRO A 65 8.16 10.32 15.12
N ASN A 66 9.39 10.83 15.26
CA ASN A 66 9.86 12.06 14.61
C ASN A 66 9.86 11.99 13.07
N MET A 67 9.98 10.80 12.48
CA MET A 67 9.90 10.62 11.03
C MET A 67 8.44 10.64 10.55
N ARG A 68 7.50 10.23 11.40
CA ARG A 68 6.05 10.32 11.15
C ARG A 68 5.44 11.67 11.52
N ALA A 69 6.14 12.48 12.31
CA ALA A 69 5.68 13.80 12.75
C ALA A 69 6.82 14.81 12.50
N PRO A 70 6.96 15.33 11.27
CA PRO A 70 8.05 16.24 10.96
C PRO A 70 7.94 17.51 11.81
N ALA A 71 9.06 18.04 12.27
CA ALA A 71 9.09 19.19 13.19
C ALA A 71 8.40 20.45 12.63
N SER A 72 8.45 20.65 11.31
CA SER A 72 7.79 21.77 10.64
C SER A 72 6.26 21.65 10.62
N PHE A 73 5.73 20.42 10.54
CA PHE A 73 4.30 20.18 10.53
C PHE A 73 3.96 18.78 11.06
N PRO A 74 3.82 18.62 12.39
CA PRO A 74 3.64 17.30 13.02
C PRO A 74 2.43 16.52 12.51
N GLN A 75 1.37 17.22 12.08
CA GLN A 75 0.11 16.63 11.60
C GLN A 75 0.11 16.28 10.11
N HIS A 76 1.26 16.35 9.42
CA HIS A 76 1.35 16.21 7.97
C HIS A 76 0.71 14.92 7.44
N TYR A 77 1.11 13.76 7.98
CA TYR A 77 0.63 12.47 7.49
C TYR A 77 -0.81 12.18 7.93
N ASP A 78 -1.22 12.62 9.12
CA ASP A 78 -2.62 12.53 9.56
C ASP A 78 -3.54 13.30 8.61
N ARG A 79 -3.10 14.51 8.22
CA ARG A 79 -3.82 15.34 7.24
C ARG A 79 -3.89 14.67 5.87
N LEU A 80 -2.83 14.01 5.42
CA LEU A 80 -2.82 13.25 4.16
C LEU A 80 -3.85 12.12 4.19
N ILE A 81 -3.85 11.31 5.26
CA ILE A 81 -4.81 10.22 5.47
C ILE A 81 -6.25 10.75 5.49
N LEU A 82 -6.50 11.87 6.17
CA LEU A 82 -7.81 12.49 6.20
C LEU A 82 -8.26 13.00 4.83
N SER A 83 -7.39 13.68 4.06
CA SER A 83 -7.72 14.05 2.68
C SER A 83 -8.06 12.84 1.84
N HIS A 84 -7.31 11.75 2.01
CA HIS A 84 -7.52 10.54 1.25
C HIS A 84 -8.91 9.94 1.53
N LYS A 85 -9.27 9.79 2.80
CA LYS A 85 -10.61 9.33 3.21
C LYS A 85 -11.71 10.23 2.66
N ASN A 86 -11.54 11.55 2.75
CA ASN A 86 -12.53 12.50 2.24
C ASN A 86 -12.68 12.43 0.72
N ALA A 87 -11.57 12.29 -0.02
CA ALA A 87 -11.58 12.15 -1.47
C ALA A 87 -12.34 10.88 -1.91
N LEU A 88 -12.12 9.74 -1.24
CA LEU A 88 -12.87 8.50 -1.51
C LEU A 88 -14.37 8.65 -1.23
N LEU A 89 -14.74 9.45 -0.22
CA LEU A 89 -16.14 9.75 0.10
C LEU A 89 -16.75 10.84 -0.79
N GLY A 90 -15.99 11.44 -1.72
CA GLY A 90 -16.42 12.60 -2.50
C GLY A 90 -16.66 13.86 -1.68
N LYS A 91 -16.16 13.91 -0.44
CA LYS A 91 -16.35 15.05 0.48
C LYS A 91 -15.27 16.10 0.26
N LYS A 92 -15.70 17.34 0.02
CA LYS A 92 -14.80 18.50 -0.01
C LYS A 92 -14.48 18.95 1.41
N ARG A 93 -13.32 19.58 1.58
CA ARG A 93 -12.96 20.25 2.85
C ARG A 93 -13.84 21.49 3.02
N SER A 94 -14.29 21.73 4.24
CA SER A 94 -14.97 22.98 4.57
C SER A 94 -13.97 24.14 4.51
N PHE A 95 -14.40 25.29 3.98
CA PHE A 95 -13.58 26.51 3.95
C PHE A 95 -13.10 26.90 5.36
N LEU A 96 -13.97 26.78 6.37
CA LEU A 96 -13.63 27.08 7.76
C LEU A 96 -12.55 26.13 8.30
N GLN A 97 -12.55 24.86 7.90
CA GLN A 97 -11.50 23.91 8.31
C GLN A 97 -10.13 24.27 7.70
N VAL A 98 -10.12 24.78 6.46
CA VAL A 98 -8.89 25.24 5.81
C VAL A 98 -8.37 26.51 6.50
N LEU A 99 -9.26 27.46 6.79
CA LEU A 99 -8.92 28.75 7.39
C LEU A 99 -8.40 28.61 8.83
N PHE A 100 -9.05 27.77 9.66
CA PHE A 100 -8.69 27.62 11.08
C PHE A 100 -7.69 26.49 11.36
N GLY A 101 -7.23 25.75 10.33
CA GLY A 101 -6.29 24.64 10.52
C GLY A 101 -6.83 23.52 11.41
N ILE A 102 -8.15 23.33 11.45
CA ILE A 102 -8.80 22.32 12.28
C ILE A 102 -8.87 21.01 11.49
N TYR A 103 -8.06 20.03 11.90
CA TYR A 103 -7.93 18.72 11.25
C TYR A 103 -8.37 17.56 12.18
N LYS A 104 -9.46 17.76 12.92
CA LYS A 104 -10.07 16.75 13.80
C LYS A 104 -11.24 16.03 13.13
#